data_AF-A0A6V8NDY6-F1
#
_entry.id   AF-A0A6V8NDY6-F1
#
_cell.length_a   1.000
_cell.length_b   1.000
_cell.length_c   1.000
_cell.angle_alpha   90.00
_cell.angle_beta   90.00
_cell.angle_gamma   90.00
#
_symmetry.space_group_name_H-M   'P 1'
#
loop_
_entity.id
_entity.type
_entity.pdbx_description
1 polymer ?
#
loop_
_entity_poly.entity_id
_entity_poly.type
_entity_poly.pdbx_seq_one_letter_code
_entity_poly.pdbx_strand_id
1 'polypeptide(L)'
;MTCSVKSKELVEQIQNSHRIAVAFYRRILPLFDAIADAFNCEFAYWEPIETQRPCRSGSQPSKYWAWDYVPLFASNHCYFRQAGSKASPEDLAFEFNLYIDENFKEEKRKELKLSNGRQPGAITLEKGRAIVDVYIFKPREAAKRSFDHLWSKCDPAPIGTEKFKDVGHGIDAVAFEVLLEELVTDHHVVIEKISRLLKESVEEKG
;
A
#
# COMPACT_ATOMS: atom_id res chain seq x y z
N MET A 1 33.60 27.82 -16.64
CA MET A 1 33.98 26.89 -15.55
C MET A 1 32.89 26.69 -14.49
N THR A 2 31.61 27.01 -14.77
CA THR A 2 30.49 27.00 -13.80
C THR A 2 29.49 25.85 -13.98
N CYS A 3 29.50 25.17 -15.13
CA CYS A 3 28.61 24.04 -15.41
C CYS A 3 29.01 22.77 -14.64
N SER A 4 30.32 22.52 -14.47
CA SER A 4 30.84 21.32 -13.80
C SER A 4 30.55 21.26 -12.29
N VAL A 5 30.44 22.41 -11.61
CA VAL A 5 30.16 22.46 -10.17
C VAL A 5 28.69 22.11 -9.90
N LYS A 6 27.76 22.61 -10.72
CA LYS A 6 26.32 22.30 -10.63
C LYS A 6 26.03 20.82 -10.93
N SER A 7 26.72 20.22 -11.90
CA SER A 7 26.58 18.79 -12.18
C SER A 7 27.07 17.91 -11.03
N LYS A 8 28.19 18.29 -10.39
CA LYS A 8 28.71 17.56 -9.23
C LYS A 8 27.72 17.62 -8.05
N GLU A 9 27.22 18.81 -7.74
CA GLU A 9 26.25 19.01 -6.66
C GLU A 9 24.96 18.23 -6.91
N LEU A 10 24.43 18.23 -8.14
CA LEU A 10 23.27 17.42 -8.51
C LEU A 10 23.51 15.93 -8.29
N VAL A 11 24.69 15.42 -8.68
CA VAL A 11 25.07 14.01 -8.48
C VAL A 11 25.16 13.67 -6.99
N GLU A 12 25.73 14.54 -6.17
CA GLU A 12 25.80 14.34 -4.72
C GLU A 12 24.41 14.37 -4.07
N GLN A 13 23.53 15.27 -4.50
CA GLN A 13 22.15 15.34 -4.03
C GLN A 13 21.38 14.05 -4.35
N ILE A 14 21.48 13.53 -5.58
CA ILE A 14 20.75 12.29 -5.92
C ILE A 14 21.33 11.07 -5.18
N GLN A 15 22.64 11.00 -4.97
CA GLN A 15 23.27 9.98 -4.14
C GLN A 15 22.72 10.00 -2.71
N ASN A 16 22.62 11.19 -2.11
CA ASN A 16 22.06 11.35 -0.77
C ASN A 16 20.58 11.01 -0.73
N SER A 17 19.77 11.47 -1.69
CA SER A 17 18.35 11.16 -1.78
C SER A 17 18.08 9.66 -1.88
N HIS A 18 18.85 8.92 -2.69
CA HIS A 18 18.73 7.46 -2.74
C HIS A 18 19.07 6.80 -1.41
N ARG A 19 20.13 7.24 -0.72
CA ARG A 19 20.50 6.69 0.60
C ARG A 19 19.43 6.96 1.65
N ILE A 20 18.84 8.16 1.63
CA ILE A 20 17.73 8.53 2.51
C ILE A 20 16.50 7.67 2.21
N ALA A 21 16.15 7.49 0.94
CA ALA A 21 15.03 6.63 0.54
C ALA A 21 15.24 5.18 1.01
N VAL A 22 16.43 4.61 0.81
CA VAL A 22 16.77 3.27 1.30
C VAL A 22 16.69 3.18 2.82
N ALA A 23 17.22 4.16 3.55
CA ALA A 23 17.13 4.20 5.01
C ALA A 23 15.67 4.29 5.49
N PHE A 24 14.84 5.06 4.79
CA PHE A 24 13.41 5.15 5.04
C PHE A 24 12.70 3.82 4.78
N TYR A 25 12.98 3.14 3.65
CA TYR A 25 12.37 1.84 3.33
C TYR A 25 12.75 0.75 4.34
N ARG A 26 13.98 0.78 4.84
CA ARG A 26 14.42 -0.12 5.92
C ARG A 26 13.67 0.10 7.24
N ARG A 27 13.00 1.24 7.41
CA ARG A 27 12.13 1.52 8.55
C ARG A 27 10.68 1.14 8.28
N ILE A 28 10.13 1.46 7.10
CA ILE A 28 8.71 1.26 6.83
C ILE A 28 8.34 -0.21 6.56
N LEU A 29 9.17 -0.96 5.84
CA LEU A 29 8.82 -2.35 5.48
C LEU A 29 8.67 -3.24 6.73
N PRO A 30 9.60 -3.21 7.71
CA PRO A 30 9.42 -3.96 8.94
C PRO A 30 8.24 -3.47 9.80
N LEU A 31 7.75 -2.24 9.61
CA LEU A 31 6.56 -1.77 10.31
C LEU A 31 5.30 -2.45 9.78
N PHE A 32 5.18 -2.68 8.48
CA PHE A 32 4.09 -3.47 7.91
C PHE A 32 4.15 -4.92 8.39
N ASP A 33 5.35 -5.50 8.45
CA ASP A 33 5.56 -6.85 9.01
C ASP A 33 5.11 -6.89 10.48
N ALA A 34 5.52 -5.93 11.31
CA ALA A 34 5.15 -5.89 12.72
C ALA A 34 3.63 -5.75 12.94
N ILE A 35 2.94 -4.95 12.13
CA ILE A 35 1.48 -4.80 12.20
C ILE A 35 0.80 -6.10 11.78
N ALA A 36 1.25 -6.75 10.70
CA ALA A 36 0.69 -8.01 10.22
C ALA A 36 0.93 -9.16 11.21
N ASP A 37 2.14 -9.25 11.77
CA ASP A 37 2.55 -10.24 12.76
C ASP A 37 1.69 -10.17 14.02
N ALA A 38 1.27 -8.97 14.45
CA ALA A 38 0.36 -8.79 15.58
C ALA A 38 -0.98 -9.52 15.41
N PHE A 39 -1.37 -9.87 14.18
CA PHE A 39 -2.57 -10.64 13.87
C PHE A 39 -2.26 -12.01 13.23
N ASN A 40 -1.01 -12.49 13.30
CA ASN A 40 -0.55 -13.74 12.69
C ASN A 40 -0.80 -13.80 11.16
N CYS A 41 -0.66 -12.66 10.48
CA CYS A 41 -0.69 -12.61 9.01
C CYS A 41 0.74 -12.65 8.47
N GLU A 42 1.00 -13.54 7.51
CA GLU A 42 2.30 -13.67 6.85
C GLU A 42 2.34 -12.86 5.55
N PHE A 43 3.52 -12.39 5.17
CA PHE A 43 3.73 -11.71 3.90
C PHE A 43 3.37 -12.63 2.72
N ALA A 44 2.53 -12.15 1.79
CA ALA A 44 2.21 -12.86 0.57
C ALA A 44 2.89 -12.26 -0.65
N TYR A 45 2.67 -10.97 -0.92
CA TYR A 45 3.28 -10.31 -2.05
C TYR A 45 3.31 -8.79 -1.89
N TRP A 46 4.08 -8.15 -2.77
CA TRP A 46 4.08 -6.70 -2.95
C TRP A 46 4.10 -6.34 -4.43
N GLU A 47 3.54 -5.18 -4.77
CA GLU A 47 3.65 -4.63 -6.12
C GLU A 47 3.49 -3.10 -6.15
N PRO A 48 4.04 -2.42 -7.16
CA PRO A 48 3.70 -1.03 -7.42
C PRO A 48 2.22 -0.92 -7.82
N ILE A 49 1.51 0.08 -7.31
CA ILE A 49 0.08 0.27 -7.57
C ILE A 49 -0.22 1.39 -8.56
N GLU A 50 0.66 2.39 -8.65
CA GLU A 50 0.48 3.57 -9.52
C GLU A 50 1.51 3.69 -10.63
N THR A 51 2.49 2.80 -10.64
CA THR A 51 3.60 2.74 -11.59
C THR A 51 3.81 1.29 -12.03
N GLN A 52 4.73 1.05 -12.96
CA GLN A 52 5.13 -0.30 -13.32
C GLN A 52 6.39 -0.72 -12.54
N ARG A 53 6.64 -2.03 -12.49
CA ARG A 53 7.97 -2.53 -12.08
C ARG A 53 9.01 -2.05 -13.11
N PRO A 54 10.27 -1.82 -12.70
CA PRO A 54 11.35 -1.49 -13.63
C PRO A 54 11.38 -2.46 -14.82
N CYS A 55 11.58 -1.93 -16.03
CA CYS A 55 11.58 -2.75 -17.24
C CYS A 55 12.65 -3.85 -17.17
N ARG A 56 12.36 -5.02 -17.77
CA ARG A 56 13.27 -6.19 -17.78
C ARG A 56 14.37 -6.03 -18.84
N SER A 57 15.29 -6.99 -18.87
CA SER A 57 16.31 -7.09 -19.92
C SER A 57 15.68 -7.12 -21.32
N GLY A 58 16.34 -6.45 -22.28
CA GLY A 58 15.87 -6.32 -23.67
C GLY A 58 14.97 -5.11 -23.93
N SER A 59 14.47 -4.44 -22.89
CA SER A 59 13.75 -3.17 -23.00
C SER A 59 14.70 -1.97 -22.93
N GLN A 60 14.33 -0.86 -23.58
CA GLN A 60 15.04 0.41 -23.48
C GLN A 60 14.48 1.24 -22.31
N PRO A 61 15.25 1.48 -21.23
CA PRO A 61 14.75 2.16 -20.02
C PRO A 61 14.12 3.53 -20.25
N SER A 62 14.65 4.30 -21.20
CA SER A 62 14.18 5.65 -21.53
C SER A 62 12.81 5.70 -22.23
N LYS A 63 12.21 4.54 -22.56
CA LYS A 63 10.85 4.44 -23.12
C LYS A 63 9.77 4.23 -22.06
N TYR A 64 10.16 4.07 -20.80
CA TYR A 64 9.28 3.86 -19.66
C TYR A 64 9.23 5.11 -18.79
N TRP A 65 8.32 5.15 -17.82
CA TRP A 65 8.25 6.28 -16.90
C TRP A 65 9.46 6.24 -15.98
N ALA A 66 10.02 7.41 -15.65
CA ALA A 66 11.12 7.47 -14.69
C ALA A 66 10.66 6.99 -13.30
N TRP A 67 9.38 7.15 -13.00
CA TRP A 67 8.74 6.65 -11.79
C TRP A 67 8.71 5.13 -11.65
N ASP A 68 8.80 4.37 -12.75
CA ASP A 68 8.85 2.91 -12.70
C ASP A 68 10.13 2.40 -12.00
N TYR A 69 11.16 3.26 -11.86
CA TYR A 69 12.41 2.96 -11.15
C TYR A 69 12.39 3.27 -9.65
N VAL A 70 11.26 3.76 -9.12
CA VAL A 70 11.04 4.00 -7.68
C VAL A 70 9.77 3.28 -7.21
N PRO A 71 9.70 1.94 -7.30
CA PRO A 71 8.47 1.18 -7.15
C PRO A 71 7.81 1.27 -5.77
N LEU A 72 8.58 1.56 -4.71
CA LEU A 72 8.07 1.77 -3.33
C LEU A 72 7.53 3.19 -3.10
N PHE A 73 7.52 4.05 -4.11
CA PHE A 73 6.91 5.37 -4.02
C PHE A 73 5.38 5.30 -3.88
N ALA A 74 4.78 4.31 -4.54
CA ALA A 74 3.37 3.96 -4.43
C ALA A 74 3.24 2.44 -4.61
N SER A 75 3.06 1.69 -3.51
CA SER A 75 3.08 0.22 -3.50
C SER A 75 2.03 -0.40 -2.58
N ASN A 76 1.51 -1.56 -2.97
CA ASN A 76 0.71 -2.45 -2.15
C ASN A 76 1.61 -3.49 -1.48
N HIS A 77 1.34 -3.75 -0.20
CA HIS A 77 1.93 -4.82 0.58
C HIS A 77 0.81 -5.68 1.17
N CYS A 78 0.74 -6.94 0.73
CA CYS A 78 -0.35 -7.83 1.07
C CYS A 78 0.10 -8.95 2.02
N TYR A 79 -0.68 -9.19 3.06
CA TYR A 79 -0.42 -10.18 4.11
C TYR A 79 -1.66 -11.03 4.34
N PHE A 80 -1.48 -12.33 4.60
CA PHE A 80 -2.57 -13.27 4.82
C PHE A 80 -2.35 -14.11 6.06
N ARG A 81 -3.44 -14.36 6.78
CA ARG A 81 -3.61 -15.50 7.67
C ARG A 81 -4.59 -16.47 7.02
N GLN A 82 -4.14 -17.70 6.77
CA GLN A 82 -4.99 -18.79 6.30
C GLN A 82 -5.02 -19.93 7.32
N ALA A 83 -6.18 -20.19 7.93
CA ALA A 83 -6.38 -21.27 8.88
C ALA A 83 -6.39 -22.65 8.22
N GLY A 84 -6.55 -22.72 6.89
CA GLY A 84 -6.46 -23.94 6.11
C GLY A 84 -6.66 -23.72 4.61
N SER A 85 -6.94 -24.81 3.87
CA SER A 85 -7.11 -24.78 2.40
C SER A 85 -8.42 -24.15 1.92
N LYS A 86 -9.34 -23.84 2.84
CA LYS A 86 -10.68 -23.32 2.57
C LYS A 86 -10.90 -22.07 3.41
N ALA A 87 -11.67 -21.13 2.87
CA ALA A 87 -11.99 -19.91 3.57
C ALA A 87 -12.75 -20.22 4.87
N SER A 88 -12.35 -19.56 5.96
CA SER A 88 -12.92 -19.66 7.29
C SER A 88 -13.04 -18.28 7.93
N PRO A 89 -13.95 -18.08 8.91
CA PRO A 89 -14.03 -16.82 9.65
C PRO A 89 -12.76 -16.43 10.42
N GLU A 90 -11.82 -17.36 10.59
CA GLU A 90 -10.53 -17.12 11.23
C GLU A 90 -9.48 -16.57 10.24
N ASP A 91 -9.75 -16.60 8.93
CA ASP A 91 -8.84 -16.03 7.94
C ASP A 91 -8.88 -14.50 7.96
N LEU A 92 -7.77 -13.89 7.59
CA LEU A 92 -7.61 -12.43 7.60
C LEU A 92 -6.63 -12.02 6.49
N ALA A 93 -6.93 -10.95 5.77
CA ALA A 93 -5.99 -10.34 4.85
C ALA A 93 -5.84 -8.85 5.15
N PHE A 94 -4.61 -8.36 5.00
CA PHE A 94 -4.29 -6.95 5.01
C PHE A 94 -3.73 -6.54 3.66
N GLU A 95 -4.14 -5.36 3.20
CA GLU A 95 -3.44 -4.63 2.15
C GLU A 95 -3.03 -3.27 2.72
N PHE A 96 -1.73 -2.98 2.68
CA PHE A 96 -1.17 -1.68 3.00
C PHE A 96 -0.74 -1.00 1.71
N ASN A 97 -1.54 -0.04 1.24
CA ASN A 97 -1.17 0.79 0.09
C ASN A 97 -0.39 2.00 0.59
N LEU A 98 0.93 1.92 0.48
CA LEU A 98 1.85 3.01 0.78
C LEU A 98 1.84 4.03 -0.35
N TYR A 99 1.66 5.30 -0.01
CA TYR A 99 1.87 6.44 -0.90
C TYR A 99 2.84 7.43 -0.25
N ILE A 100 4.02 7.60 -0.83
CA ILE A 100 4.92 8.70 -0.44
C ILE A 100 4.33 10.05 -0.82
N ASP A 101 3.48 10.08 -1.84
CA ASP A 101 2.69 11.23 -2.27
C ASP A 101 1.33 10.76 -2.77
N GLU A 102 0.26 11.07 -2.04
CA GLU A 102 -1.11 10.68 -2.40
C GLU A 102 -1.59 11.29 -3.72
N ASN A 103 -0.97 12.35 -4.23
CA ASN A 103 -1.34 12.91 -5.54
C ASN A 103 -1.03 11.94 -6.69
N PHE A 104 -0.29 10.86 -6.43
CA PHE A 104 -0.12 9.76 -7.36
C PHE A 104 -1.33 8.84 -7.48
N LYS A 105 -2.26 8.84 -6.52
CA LYS A 105 -3.51 8.07 -6.59
C LYS A 105 -4.22 8.37 -7.90
N GLU A 106 -4.73 7.35 -8.58
CA GLU A 106 -5.42 7.53 -9.86
C GLU A 106 -6.53 8.59 -9.80
N GLU A 107 -7.33 8.57 -8.73
CA GLU A 107 -8.40 9.55 -8.49
C GLU A 107 -7.86 10.99 -8.37
N LYS A 108 -6.77 11.18 -7.60
CA LYS A 108 -6.10 12.47 -7.47
C LYS A 108 -5.48 12.94 -8.78
N ARG A 109 -4.86 12.04 -9.55
CA ARG A 109 -4.37 12.39 -10.89
C ARG A 109 -5.49 12.81 -11.83
N LYS A 110 -6.67 12.20 -11.73
CA LYS A 110 -7.86 12.62 -12.51
C LYS A 110 -8.33 14.01 -12.08
N GLU A 111 -8.43 14.28 -10.78
CA GLU A 111 -8.78 15.61 -10.24
C GLU A 111 -7.80 16.70 -10.73
N LEU A 112 -6.50 16.39 -10.72
CA LEU A 112 -5.42 17.27 -11.18
C LEU A 112 -5.28 17.34 -12.71
N LYS A 113 -6.13 16.64 -13.46
CA LYS A 113 -6.09 16.57 -14.94
C LYS A 113 -4.75 16.05 -15.50
N LEU A 114 -4.11 15.14 -14.77
CA LEU A 114 -2.85 14.48 -15.12
C LEU A 114 -3.07 13.11 -15.81
N SER A 115 -4.32 12.66 -15.93
CA SER A 115 -4.73 11.33 -16.43
C SER A 115 -4.66 11.16 -17.96
N ASN A 116 -3.74 11.82 -18.65
CA ASN A 116 -3.61 11.80 -20.12
C ASN A 116 -2.58 10.78 -20.65
N GLY A 117 -2.20 9.79 -19.85
CA GLY A 117 -1.17 8.81 -20.21
C GLY A 117 0.27 9.35 -20.16
N ARG A 118 0.47 10.56 -19.65
CA ARG A 118 1.81 11.10 -19.36
C ARG A 118 2.15 10.87 -17.89
N GLN A 119 3.43 10.64 -17.64
CA GLN A 119 3.94 10.49 -16.28
C GLN A 119 3.82 11.82 -15.51
N PRO A 120 3.51 11.80 -14.21
CA PRO A 120 3.53 13.01 -13.38
C PRO A 120 4.90 13.69 -13.40
N GLY A 121 4.95 15.02 -13.39
CA GLY A 121 6.22 15.73 -13.43
C GLY A 121 6.95 15.68 -12.08
N ALA A 122 8.18 15.17 -12.06
CA ALA A 122 8.97 14.97 -10.82
C ALA A 122 9.28 16.22 -10.01
N ILE A 123 9.20 17.40 -10.63
CA ILE A 123 9.51 18.70 -9.99
C ILE A 123 8.27 19.61 -9.98
N THR A 124 7.33 19.39 -10.89
CA THR A 124 6.19 20.27 -11.12
C THR A 124 4.91 19.81 -10.45
N LEU A 125 4.83 18.53 -10.05
CA LEU A 125 3.71 18.05 -9.25
C LEU A 125 3.82 18.65 -7.85
N GLU A 126 2.73 19.29 -7.41
CA GLU A 126 2.61 19.72 -6.02
C GLU A 126 2.61 18.49 -5.10
N LYS A 127 3.36 18.57 -3.99
CA LYS A 127 3.48 17.46 -3.05
C LYS A 127 2.15 17.24 -2.34
N GLY A 128 1.62 16.03 -2.42
CA GLY A 128 0.53 15.57 -1.57
C GLY A 128 1.03 15.10 -0.21
N ARG A 129 0.11 14.58 0.60
CA ARG A 129 0.45 13.94 1.88
C ARG A 129 1.08 12.57 1.64
N ALA A 130 1.96 12.16 2.54
CA ALA A 130 2.44 10.79 2.61
C ALA A 130 1.49 9.98 3.52
N ILE A 131 0.91 8.91 2.99
CA ILE A 131 -0.17 8.15 3.65
C ILE A 131 0.01 6.65 3.47
N VAL A 132 -0.70 5.89 4.31
CA VAL A 132 -0.95 4.46 4.11
C VAL A 132 -2.46 4.25 4.17
N ASP A 133 -3.02 3.72 3.08
CA ASP A 133 -4.35 3.15 3.13
C ASP A 133 -4.26 1.72 3.66
N VAL A 134 -5.08 1.42 4.66
CA VAL A 134 -5.15 0.11 5.31
C VAL A 134 -6.48 -0.52 4.94
N TYR A 135 -6.45 -1.67 4.27
CA TYR A 135 -7.62 -2.48 3.98
C TYR A 135 -7.54 -3.79 4.77
N ILE A 136 -8.67 -4.19 5.35
CA ILE A 136 -8.79 -5.43 6.12
C ILE A 136 -9.92 -6.23 5.53
N PHE A 137 -9.67 -7.50 5.20
CA PHE A 137 -10.65 -8.41 4.64
C PHE A 137 -10.77 -9.66 5.49
N LYS A 138 -11.99 -10.16 5.67
CA LYS A 138 -12.24 -11.44 6.34
C LYS A 138 -13.42 -12.18 5.73
N PRO A 139 -13.41 -13.52 5.66
CA PRO A 139 -14.60 -14.28 5.32
C PRO A 139 -15.70 -14.11 6.37
N ARG A 140 -16.95 -13.98 5.92
CA ARG A 140 -18.10 -13.91 6.83
C ARG A 140 -18.38 -15.26 7.49
N GLU A 141 -18.24 -16.32 6.68
CA GLU A 141 -18.56 -17.70 7.00
C GLU A 141 -17.56 -18.64 6.31
N ALA A 142 -17.58 -19.93 6.69
CA ALA A 142 -16.76 -20.93 6.02
C ALA A 142 -17.24 -21.17 4.58
N ALA A 143 -16.31 -21.31 3.64
CA ALA A 143 -16.62 -21.58 2.23
C ALA A 143 -15.88 -22.81 1.69
N LYS A 144 -16.33 -23.30 0.53
CA LYS A 144 -15.65 -24.42 -0.16
C LYS A 144 -14.40 -23.99 -0.93
N ARG A 145 -14.29 -22.70 -1.27
CA ARG A 145 -13.15 -22.10 -1.98
C ARG A 145 -12.13 -21.59 -0.97
N SER A 146 -10.87 -21.44 -1.38
CA SER A 146 -9.84 -20.82 -0.56
C SER A 146 -10.09 -19.32 -0.40
N PHE A 147 -9.55 -18.73 0.67
CA PHE A 147 -9.75 -17.32 0.97
C PHE A 147 -9.14 -16.40 -0.09
N ASP A 148 -7.92 -16.67 -0.55
CA ASP A 148 -7.24 -15.91 -1.63
C ASP A 148 -8.07 -15.88 -2.93
N HIS A 149 -8.76 -16.98 -3.25
CA HIS A 149 -9.61 -17.06 -4.43
C HIS A 149 -10.87 -16.20 -4.32
N LEU A 150 -11.44 -16.07 -3.11
CA LEU A 150 -12.61 -15.22 -2.88
C LEU A 150 -12.19 -13.75 -2.80
N TRP A 151 -11.15 -13.44 -2.04
CA TRP A 151 -10.61 -12.10 -1.86
C TRP A 151 -10.17 -11.47 -3.19
N SER A 152 -9.49 -12.21 -4.08
CA SER A 152 -9.03 -11.71 -5.39
C SER A 152 -10.15 -11.31 -6.37
N LYS A 153 -11.42 -11.52 -5.99
CA LYS A 153 -12.61 -11.16 -6.77
C LYS A 153 -13.44 -10.07 -6.10
N CYS A 154 -13.06 -9.62 -4.91
CA CYS A 154 -13.77 -8.59 -4.17
C CYS A 154 -13.24 -7.22 -4.55
N ASP A 155 -14.11 -6.22 -4.46
CA ASP A 155 -13.69 -4.83 -4.49
C ASP A 155 -13.13 -4.43 -3.12
N PRO A 156 -12.18 -3.49 -3.03
CA PRO A 156 -11.79 -2.93 -1.74
C PRO A 156 -12.93 -2.12 -1.12
N ALA A 157 -13.03 -2.11 0.20
CA ALA A 157 -13.94 -1.20 0.89
C ALA A 157 -13.51 0.27 0.67
N PRO A 158 -14.45 1.22 0.52
CA PRO A 158 -14.09 2.63 0.43
C PRO A 158 -13.33 3.11 1.67
N ILE A 159 -12.32 3.97 1.47
CA ILE A 159 -11.58 4.60 2.57
C ILE A 159 -12.53 5.40 3.47
N GLY A 160 -12.35 5.25 4.78
CA GLY A 160 -13.23 5.87 5.78
C GLY A 160 -14.44 5.02 6.14
N THR A 161 -14.50 3.77 5.66
CA THR A 161 -15.50 2.81 6.13
C THR A 161 -15.25 2.49 7.60
N GLU A 162 -16.24 2.75 8.45
CA GLU A 162 -16.10 2.60 9.91
C GLU A 162 -16.32 1.18 10.43
N LYS A 163 -16.98 0.32 9.65
CA LYS A 163 -17.35 -1.05 10.03
C LYS A 163 -17.18 -2.01 8.87
N PHE A 164 -16.97 -3.29 9.16
CA PHE A 164 -16.92 -4.34 8.14
C PHE A 164 -18.22 -4.35 7.30
N LYS A 165 -18.07 -4.34 5.98
CA LYS A 165 -19.17 -4.40 5.01
C LYS A 165 -18.91 -5.48 3.98
N ASP A 166 -19.99 -6.07 3.46
CA ASP A 166 -19.91 -7.01 2.34
C ASP A 166 -19.24 -6.33 1.13
N VAL A 167 -18.17 -6.94 0.64
CA VAL A 167 -17.48 -6.52 -0.59
C VAL A 167 -17.55 -7.59 -1.69
N GLY A 168 -18.48 -8.53 -1.54
CA GLY A 168 -18.73 -9.61 -2.48
C GLY A 168 -18.16 -10.95 -2.02
N HIS A 169 -18.66 -12.01 -2.66
CA HIS A 169 -18.14 -13.38 -2.50
C HIS A 169 -18.09 -13.92 -1.06
N GLY A 170 -18.90 -13.36 -0.15
CA GLY A 170 -18.92 -13.75 1.27
C GLY A 170 -17.72 -13.20 2.05
N ILE A 171 -17.06 -12.17 1.56
CA ILE A 171 -15.98 -11.44 2.23
C ILE A 171 -16.52 -10.12 2.74
N ASP A 172 -16.24 -9.82 4.01
CA ASP A 172 -16.45 -8.50 4.58
C ASP A 172 -15.12 -7.75 4.61
N ALA A 173 -15.16 -6.43 4.37
CA ALA A 173 -13.98 -5.58 4.45
C ALA A 173 -14.24 -4.24 5.12
N VAL A 174 -13.18 -3.64 5.64
CA VAL A 174 -13.15 -2.28 6.21
C VAL A 174 -11.86 -1.59 5.76
N ALA A 175 -11.88 -0.28 5.59
CA ALA A 175 -10.71 0.46 5.11
C ALA A 175 -10.59 1.85 5.73
N PHE A 176 -9.36 2.26 6.05
CA PHE A 176 -9.06 3.58 6.60
C PHE A 176 -7.68 4.08 6.16
N GLU A 177 -7.51 5.39 6.20
CA GLU A 177 -6.23 6.06 5.92
C GLU A 177 -5.50 6.40 7.23
N VAL A 178 -4.17 6.39 7.18
CA VAL A 178 -3.27 6.86 8.23
C VAL A 178 -2.19 7.74 7.60
N LEU A 179 -1.82 8.84 8.27
CA LEU A 179 -0.65 9.61 7.84
C LEU A 179 0.62 8.78 8.07
N LEU A 180 1.51 8.76 7.07
CA LEU A 180 2.73 7.95 7.14
C LEU A 180 3.64 8.40 8.30
N GLU A 181 3.65 9.69 8.63
CA GLU A 181 4.41 10.22 9.77
C GLU A 181 3.90 9.73 11.12
N GLU A 182 2.57 9.58 11.27
CA GLU A 182 1.95 9.04 12.48
C GLU A 182 2.32 7.56 12.62
N LEU A 183 2.19 6.79 11.54
CA LEU A 183 2.53 5.37 11.50
C LEU A 183 4.01 5.11 11.85
N VAL A 184 4.91 5.94 11.32
CA VAL A 184 6.36 5.86 11.57
C VAL A 184 6.71 6.24 13.00
N THR A 185 5.92 7.12 13.63
CA THR A 185 6.11 7.56 15.00
C THR A 185 5.64 6.50 15.98
N ASP A 186 4.43 5.97 15.78
CA ASP A 186 3.85 4.92 16.60
C ASP A 186 2.90 4.05 15.78
N HIS A 187 3.32 2.82 15.48
CA HIS A 187 2.50 1.87 14.74
C HIS A 187 1.48 1.15 15.62
N HIS A 188 1.59 1.24 16.96
CA HIS A 188 0.64 0.59 17.87
C HIS A 188 -0.76 1.20 17.73
N VAL A 189 -0.87 2.49 17.39
CA VAL A 189 -2.19 3.13 17.14
C VAL A 189 -2.97 2.44 16.01
N VAL A 190 -2.26 1.90 15.01
CA VAL A 190 -2.88 1.14 13.92
C VAL A 190 -3.27 -0.25 14.39
N ILE A 191 -2.41 -0.93 15.16
CA ILE A 191 -2.72 -2.24 15.76
C ILE A 191 -3.95 -2.15 16.67
N GLU A 192 -4.03 -1.12 17.52
CA GLU A 192 -5.18 -0.87 18.41
C GLU A 192 -6.46 -0.64 17.61
N LYS A 193 -6.39 0.18 16.55
CA LYS A 193 -7.53 0.44 15.67
C LYS A 193 -8.01 -0.82 14.96
N ILE A 194 -7.11 -1.62 14.40
CA ILE A 194 -7.43 -2.90 13.75
C ILE A 194 -8.07 -3.86 14.77
N SER A 195 -7.48 -3.98 15.96
CA SER A 195 -7.98 -4.85 17.03
C SER A 195 -9.41 -4.48 17.44
N ARG A 196 -9.70 -3.18 17.57
CA ARG A 196 -11.05 -2.69 17.85
C ARG A 196 -12.04 -3.06 16.74
N LEU A 197 -11.70 -2.80 15.48
CA LEU A 197 -12.55 -3.12 14.32
C LEU A 197 -12.86 -4.62 14.26
N LEU A 198 -11.85 -5.47 14.49
CA LEU A 198 -12.03 -6.92 14.52
C LEU A 198 -12.94 -7.35 15.67
N LYS A 199 -12.76 -6.80 16.87
CA LYS A 199 -13.60 -7.10 18.04
C LYS A 199 -15.07 -6.72 17.83
N GLU A 200 -15.32 -5.49 17.39
CA GLU A 200 -16.68 -4.99 17.12
C GLU A 200 -17.42 -5.88 16.10
N SER A 201 -16.70 -6.39 15.10
CA SER A 201 -17.27 -7.27 14.07
C SER A 201 -17.68 -8.68 14.55
N VAL A 202 -17.22 -9.09 15.74
CA VAL A 202 -17.64 -10.35 16.39
C VAL A 202 -18.88 -10.10 17.25
N GLU A 203 -18.91 -8.97 17.96
CA GLU A 203 -20.03 -8.58 18.83
C GLU A 203 -21.32 -8.32 18.04
N GLU A 204 -21.24 -7.82 16.80
CA GLU A 204 -22.42 -7.62 15.94
C GLU A 204 -23.05 -8.94 15.43
N LYS A 205 -22.36 -10.08 15.57
CA LYS A 205 -22.85 -11.40 15.14
C LYS A 205 -23.39 -12.26 16.29
N GLY A 206 -23.20 -11.84 17.54
CA GLY A 206 -23.68 -12.53 18.75
C GLY A 206 -25.03 -12.02 19.22
#